data_AF-A0A816FJT3-F1
#
_entry.id   AF-A0A816FJT3-F1
#
_cell.length_a   1.000
_cell.length_b   1.000
_cell.length_c   1.000
_cell.angle_alpha   90.00
_cell.angle_beta   90.00
_cell.angle_gamma   90.00
#
_symmetry.space_group_name_H-M   'P 1'
#
loop_
_entity.id
_entity.type
_entity.pdbx_description
1 polymer ?
#
loop_
_entity_poly.entity_id
_entity_poly.type
_entity_poly.pdbx_seq_one_letter_code
_entity_poly.pdbx_strand_id
1 'polypeptide(L)'
;MTIDDSTIDIHLTKLVDWLVDRRHCSKDWNEQSVAIRAKVRQALLDMLEHDEIKRLLGSSYLDYFCCLKIVETLKETEKESKNMFGMYSS
;
A
#
# COMPACT_ATOMS: atom_id res chain seq x y z
N MET A 1 24.89 30.18 -16.76
CA MET A 1 24.13 29.83 -15.55
C MET A 1 24.23 28.33 -15.41
N THR A 2 25.29 27.86 -14.75
CA THR A 2 25.49 26.44 -14.43
C THR A 2 24.44 26.07 -13.40
N ILE A 3 23.58 25.10 -13.73
CA ILE A 3 22.66 24.51 -12.76
C ILE A 3 23.58 23.75 -11.80
N ASP A 4 23.73 24.26 -10.59
CA ASP A 4 24.40 23.54 -9.51
C ASP A 4 23.57 22.28 -9.23
N ASP A 5 23.97 21.18 -9.86
CA ASP A 5 23.48 19.82 -9.59
C ASP A 5 24.03 19.35 -8.25
N SER A 6 23.72 20.12 -7.19
CA SER A 6 23.99 19.71 -5.83
C SER A 6 23.12 18.49 -5.55
N THR A 7 23.71 17.32 -5.70
CA THR A 7 23.09 16.04 -5.38
C THR A 7 22.67 16.12 -3.91
N ILE A 8 21.38 16.20 -3.65
CA ILE A 8 20.87 16.27 -2.28
C ILE A 8 21.10 14.90 -1.67
N ASP A 9 22.12 14.78 -0.82
CA ASP A 9 22.36 13.58 -0.01
C ASP A 9 21.26 13.44 1.05
N ILE A 10 20.19 12.74 0.68
CA ILE A 10 19.10 12.41 1.59
C ILE A 10 19.47 11.15 2.35
N HIS A 11 19.97 11.32 3.57
CA HIS A 11 20.10 10.21 4.50
C HIS A 11 18.71 9.78 4.99
N LEU A 12 18.30 8.55 4.66
CA LEU A 12 16.97 8.02 4.97
C LEU A 12 16.59 8.17 6.45
N THR A 13 17.50 7.87 7.37
CA THR A 13 17.26 8.01 8.82
C THR A 13 16.95 9.46 9.21
N LYS A 14 17.73 10.42 8.71
CA LYS A 14 17.52 11.85 8.98
C LYS A 14 16.20 12.35 8.38
N LEU A 15 15.81 11.82 7.23
CA LEU A 15 14.53 12.15 6.62
C LEU A 15 13.36 11.63 7.47
N VAL A 16 13.42 10.40 7.96
CA VAL A 16 12.39 9.84 8.84
C VAL A 16 12.27 10.69 10.12
N ASP A 17 13.39 11.04 10.74
CA ASP A 17 13.40 11.91 11.92
C ASP A 17 12.78 13.28 11.62
N TRP A 18 13.12 13.88 10.48
CA TRP A 18 12.57 15.16 10.02
C TRP A 18 11.05 15.11 9.80
N LEU A 19 10.54 14.02 9.24
CA LEU A 19 9.11 13.80 8.99
C LEU A 19 8.34 13.63 10.31
N VAL A 20 8.91 12.91 11.26
CA VAL A 20 8.33 12.71 12.59
C VAL A 20 8.31 14.00 13.40
N ASP A 21 9.40 14.77 13.37
CA ASP A 21 9.52 16.05 14.10
C ASP A 21 8.48 17.07 13.62
N ARG A 22 8.23 17.13 12.31
CA ARG A 22 7.19 17.97 11.70
C ARG A 22 5.78 17.40 11.78
N ARG A 23 5.60 16.25 12.44
CA ARG A 23 4.30 15.56 12.58
C ARG A 23 3.66 15.16 11.24
N HIS A 24 4.46 14.98 10.19
CA HIS A 24 4.01 14.38 8.93
C HIS A 24 3.84 12.86 9.06
N CYS A 25 4.63 12.24 9.93
CA CYS A 25 4.50 10.83 10.29
C CYS A 25 4.40 10.68 11.82
N SER A 26 3.59 9.75 12.29
CA SER A 26 3.57 9.39 13.71
C SER A 26 4.89 8.71 14.10
N LYS A 27 5.31 8.83 15.37
CA LYS A 27 6.46 8.07 15.90
C LYS A 27 6.23 6.56 15.77
N ASP A 28 4.98 6.14 15.89
CA ASP A 28 4.58 4.73 15.88
C ASP A 28 4.29 4.23 14.44
N TRP A 29 4.66 5.00 13.40
CA TRP A 29 4.37 4.65 12.00
C TRP A 29 4.89 3.25 11.65
N ASN A 30 6.05 2.86 12.20
CA ASN A 30 6.67 1.59 11.89
C ASN A 30 5.80 0.45 12.42
N GLU A 31 5.40 0.51 13.69
CA GLU A 31 4.52 -0.47 14.33
C GLU A 31 3.16 -0.54 13.63
N GLN A 32 2.56 0.62 13.34
CA GLN A 32 1.29 0.69 12.61
C GLN A 32 1.42 0.06 11.21
N SER A 33 2.52 0.29 10.50
CA SER A 33 2.77 -0.30 9.18
C SER A 33 2.91 -1.83 9.23
N VAL A 34 3.52 -2.37 10.29
CA VAL A 34 3.61 -3.83 10.50
C VAL A 34 2.22 -4.43 10.71
N ALA A 35 1.41 -3.81 11.57
CA ALA A 35 0.05 -4.28 11.84
C ALA A 35 -0.83 -4.22 10.58
N ILE A 36 -0.73 -3.15 9.79
CA ILE A 36 -1.44 -3.03 8.51
C ILE A 36 -0.98 -4.12 7.54
N ARG A 37 0.33 -4.35 7.38
CA ARG A 37 0.86 -5.41 6.52
C ARG A 37 0.35 -6.79 6.91
N ALA A 38 0.26 -7.08 8.21
CA ALA A 38 -0.28 -8.34 8.70
C ALA A 38 -1.76 -8.52 8.34
N LYS A 39 -2.59 -7.49 8.56
CA LYS A 39 -4.01 -7.50 8.18
C LYS A 39 -4.22 -7.65 6.69
N VAL A 40 -3.45 -6.92 5.88
CA VAL A 40 -3.48 -7.02 4.42
C VAL A 40 -3.12 -8.44 3.99
N ARG A 41 -2.03 -9.02 4.52
CA ARG A 41 -1.66 -10.41 4.23
C ARG A 41 -2.76 -11.40 4.60
N GLN A 42 -3.39 -11.24 5.76
CA GLN A 42 -4.49 -12.11 6.18
C GLN A 42 -5.68 -12.00 5.22
N ALA A 43 -6.15 -10.78 4.93
CA ALA A 43 -7.26 -10.56 4.00
C ALA A 43 -6.96 -11.10 2.59
N LEU A 44 -5.71 -11.01 2.14
CA LEU A 44 -5.28 -11.56 0.87
C LEU A 44 -5.28 -13.10 0.85
N LEU A 45 -4.98 -13.77 1.98
CA LEU A 45 -5.11 -15.22 2.10
C LEU A 45 -6.58 -15.65 2.10
N ASP A 46 -7.45 -14.88 2.74
CA ASP A 46 -8.89 -15.15 2.77
C ASP A 46 -9.53 -14.98 1.37
N MET A 47 -8.93 -14.15 0.51
CA MET A 47 -9.43 -13.80 -0.84
C MET A 47 -8.89 -14.70 -1.97
N LEU A 48 -8.19 -15.79 -1.66
CA LEU A 48 -7.46 -16.65 -2.61
C LEU A 48 -8.31 -17.39 -3.69
N GLU A 49 -9.57 -17.05 -3.91
CA GLU A 49 -10.35 -17.58 -5.05
C GLU A 49 -10.04 -16.86 -6.39
N HIS A 50 -9.41 -15.68 -6.36
CA HIS A 50 -8.99 -14.97 -7.59
C HIS A 50 -7.49 -15.17 -7.90
N ASP A 51 -7.20 -15.98 -8.93
CA ASP A 51 -5.84 -16.38 -9.32
C ASP A 51 -4.93 -15.23 -9.80
N GLU A 52 -5.49 -14.09 -10.17
CA GLU A 52 -4.73 -12.88 -10.57
C GLU A 52 -4.07 -12.20 -9.36
N ILE A 53 -4.77 -12.15 -8.22
CA ILE A 53 -4.25 -11.60 -6.97
C ILE A 53 -3.11 -12.49 -6.44
N LYS A 54 -3.21 -13.82 -6.56
CA LYS A 54 -2.13 -14.77 -6.20
C LYS A 54 -0.83 -14.48 -6.94
N ARG A 55 -0.89 -14.21 -8.25
CA ARG A 55 0.30 -13.92 -9.07
C ARG A 55 0.96 -12.60 -8.68
N LEU A 56 0.18 -11.58 -8.35
CA LEU A 56 0.69 -10.28 -7.89
C LEU A 56 1.35 -10.38 -6.51
N LEU A 57 0.85 -11.25 -5.62
CA LEU A 57 1.39 -11.45 -4.29
C LEU A 57 2.58 -12.40 -4.22
N GLY A 58 2.68 -13.35 -5.15
CA GLY A 58 3.73 -14.37 -5.15
C GLY A 58 5.13 -13.84 -5.47
N SER A 59 5.27 -12.62 -5.97
CA SER A 59 6.54 -12.11 -6.51
C SER A 59 7.10 -10.85 -5.84
N SER A 60 6.33 -10.11 -5.03
CA SER A 60 6.79 -8.80 -4.53
C SER A 60 6.60 -8.60 -3.04
N TYR A 61 7.58 -7.94 -2.42
CA TYR A 61 7.39 -7.30 -1.12
C TYR A 61 6.20 -6.32 -1.23
N LEU A 62 5.34 -6.26 -0.19
CA LEU A 62 4.23 -5.31 -0.12
C LEU A 62 4.77 -3.88 -0.03
N ASP A 63 5.06 -3.31 -1.20
CA ASP A 63 5.38 -1.91 -1.38
C ASP A 63 4.12 -1.09 -1.68
N TYR A 64 4.28 0.23 -1.72
CA TYR A 64 3.18 1.14 -2.01
C TYR A 64 2.51 0.87 -3.35
N PHE A 65 3.29 0.56 -4.40
CA PHE A 65 2.78 0.35 -5.75
C PHE A 65 2.00 -0.96 -5.88
N CYS A 66 2.43 -2.00 -5.16
CA CYS A 66 1.72 -3.26 -5.03
C CYS A 66 0.36 -3.04 -4.36
N CYS A 67 0.32 -2.33 -3.23
CA CYS A 67 -0.93 -1.98 -2.56
C CYS A 67 -1.85 -1.15 -3.47
N LEU A 68 -1.29 -0.21 -4.23
CA LEU A 68 -2.06 0.61 -5.16
C LEU A 68 -2.72 -0.25 -6.25
N LYS A 69 -1.95 -1.15 -6.87
CA LYS A 69 -2.48 -2.09 -7.89
C LYS A 69 -3.56 -2.99 -7.31
N ILE A 70 -3.37 -3.53 -6.11
CA ILE A 70 -4.40 -4.33 -5.42
C ILE A 70 -5.69 -3.51 -5.28
N VAL A 71 -5.60 -2.25 -4.83
CA VAL A 71 -6.77 -1.38 -4.68
C VAL A 71 -7.44 -1.09 -6.03
N GLU A 72 -6.68 -0.89 -7.10
CA GLU A 72 -7.23 -0.68 -8.45
C GLU A 72 -7.95 -1.93 -8.96
N THR A 73 -7.34 -3.11 -8.88
CA THR A 73 -7.96 -4.39 -9.25
C THR A 73 -9.22 -4.68 -8.42
N LEU A 74 -9.20 -4.38 -7.12
CA LEU A 74 -10.37 -4.52 -6.26
C LEU A 74 -11.52 -3.59 -6.65
N LYS A 75 -11.24 -2.37 -7.12
CA LYS A 75 -12.27 -1.44 -7.62
C LYS A 75 -12.90 -1.92 -8.93
N GLU A 76 -12.12 -2.55 -9.80
CA GLU A 76 -12.62 -3.10 -11.06
C GLU A 76 -13.48 -4.34 -10.83
N THR A 77 -13.05 -5.25 -9.95
CA THR A 77 -13.82 -6.45 -9.58
C THR A 77 -15.08 -6.14 -8.77
N GLU A 78 -15.07 -5.12 -7.89
CA GLU A 78 -16.31 -4.63 -7.25
C GLU A 78 -17.30 -4.05 -8.26
N LYS A 79 -16.85 -3.46 -9.37
CA LYS A 79 -17.75 -2.93 -10.41
C LYS A 79 -18.48 -4.04 -11.17
N GLU A 80 -17.88 -5.22 -11.29
CA GLU A 80 -18.51 -6.38 -11.92
C GLU A 80 -19.45 -7.14 -10.95
N SER A 81 -19.18 -7.04 -9.65
CA SER A 81 -19.97 -7.69 -8.56
C SER A 81 -21.07 -6.80 -7.96
N LYS A 82 -20.97 -5.47 -8.06
CA LYS A 82 -22.01 -4.54 -7.59
C LYS A 82 -23.04 -4.29 -8.68
N ASN A 83 -24.19 -4.94 -8.55
CA ASN A 83 -25.43 -4.30 -9.00
C ASN A 83 -25.49 -2.88 -8.39
N MET A 84 -25.87 -1.91 -9.21
CA MET A 84 -25.82 -0.45 -9.04
C MET A 84 -26.45 0.14 -7.75
N PHE A 85 -26.93 -0.69 -6.81
CA PHE A 85 -27.70 -0.28 -5.62
C PHE A 85 -27.19 -0.82 -4.27
N GLY A 86 -25.99 -1.42 -4.19
CA GLY A 86 -25.30 -1.56 -2.89
C GLY A 86 -26.03 -2.37 -1.81
N MET A 87 -26.67 -3.48 -2.16
CA MET A 87 -27.23 -4.44 -1.20
C MET A 87 -26.60 -5.82 -1.44
N TYR A 88 -26.11 -6.45 -0.37
CA TYR A 88 -25.73 -7.85 -0.37
C TYR A 88 -27.01 -8.70 -0.46
N SER A 89 -27.20 -9.43 -1.56
CA SER A 89 -28.21 -10.50 -1.60
C SER A 89 -27.68 -11.72 -0.85
N SER A 90 -28.44 -12.17 0.15
CA SER A 90 -28.18 -13.36 0.97
C SER A 90 -28.22 -14.65 0.18
#